data_AF-A0A059NWB8-F1
#
_entry.id   AF-A0A059NWB8-F1
#
_cell.length_a   1.000
_cell.length_b   1.000
_cell.length_c   1.000
_cell.angle_alpha   90.00
_cell.angle_beta   90.00
_cell.angle_gamma   90.00
#
_symmetry.space_group_name_H-M   'P 1'
#
loop_
_entity.id
_entity.type
_entity.pdbx_description
1 polymer ?
#
loop_
_entity_poly.entity_id
_entity_poly.type
_entity_poly.pdbx_seq_one_letter_code
_entity_poly.pdbx_strand_id
1 'polypeptide(L)'
;MEKENHCETFTFQLKLLLDVEEMKKYPFTKLIIEKNVTEKEYQHTLCLLKELNHRYEEDMESGLIDHSSLLLHFAGMLCYKLPINETLCALHQEGFYLELTEQLISYSHR
;
A
#
# COMPACT_ATOMS: atom_id res chain seq x y z
N MET A 1 29.19 -31.04 -7.59
CA MET A 1 28.98 -29.59 -7.82
C MET A 1 27.50 -29.34 -7.70
N GLU A 2 27.06 -28.88 -6.53
CA GLU A 2 25.72 -28.32 -6.38
C GLU A 2 25.67 -27.09 -7.29
N LYS A 3 24.68 -27.03 -8.19
CA LYS A 3 24.44 -25.81 -8.97
C LYS A 3 24.00 -24.74 -7.97
N GLU A 4 24.77 -23.67 -7.85
CA GLU A 4 24.37 -22.50 -7.09
C GLU A 4 22.97 -22.06 -7.53
N ASN A 5 22.02 -22.09 -6.61
CA ASN A 5 20.67 -21.64 -6.89
C ASN A 5 20.63 -20.12 -6.81
N HIS A 6 20.82 -19.46 -7.96
CA HIS A 6 20.80 -18.01 -8.06
C HIS A 6 19.53 -17.39 -7.47
N CYS A 7 18.38 -18.08 -7.55
CA CYS A 7 17.12 -17.61 -6.97
C CYS A 7 17.17 -17.53 -5.43
N GLU A 8 17.75 -18.55 -4.78
CA GLU A 8 17.97 -18.55 -3.33
C GLU A 8 18.92 -17.43 -2.91
N THR A 9 19.97 -17.20 -3.70
CA THR A 9 20.95 -16.13 -3.46
C THR A 9 20.29 -14.75 -3.54
N PHE A 10 19.49 -14.49 -4.58
CA PHE A 10 18.76 -13.22 -4.72
C PHE A 10 17.73 -13.03 -3.61
N THR A 11 17.02 -14.10 -3.22
CA THR A 11 16.06 -14.06 -2.12
C THR A 11 16.74 -13.68 -0.80
N PHE A 12 17.91 -14.25 -0.53
CA PHE A 12 18.69 -13.90 0.65
C PHE A 12 19.17 -12.44 0.63
N GLN A 13 19.73 -11.98 -0.49
CA GLN A 13 20.18 -10.60 -0.65
C GLN A 13 19.03 -9.60 -0.51
N LEU A 14 17.85 -9.89 -1.07
CA LEU A 14 16.64 -9.07 -0.88
C LEU A 14 16.22 -8.99 0.58
N LYS A 15 16.24 -10.10 1.32
CA LYS A 15 15.93 -10.10 2.76
C LYS A 15 16.89 -9.22 3.55
N LEU A 16 18.20 -9.31 3.28
CA LEU A 16 19.18 -8.42 3.90
C LEU A 16 18.91 -6.95 3.62
N LEU A 17 18.49 -6.61 2.39
CA LEU A 17 18.11 -5.25 2.03
C LEU A 17 16.84 -4.80 2.77
N LEU A 18 15.83 -5.66 2.93
CA LEU A 18 14.60 -5.31 3.66
C LEU A 18 14.81 -5.05 5.16
N ASP A 19 15.92 -5.54 5.72
CA ASP A 19 16.24 -5.40 7.15
C ASP A 19 17.08 -4.16 7.48
N VAL A 20 17.59 -3.42 6.48
CA VAL A 20 18.35 -2.20 6.75
C VAL A 20 17.47 -1.12 7.35
N GLU A 21 18.07 -0.25 8.18
CA GLU A 21 17.33 0.81 8.87
C GLU A 21 16.64 1.79 7.90
N GLU A 22 17.23 2.04 6.73
CA GLU A 22 16.63 2.91 5.70
C GLU A 22 15.30 2.35 5.17
N MET A 23 15.15 1.02 5.08
CA MET A 23 13.90 0.41 4.62
C MET A 23 12.74 0.59 5.61
N LYS A 24 13.00 1.00 6.86
CA LYS A 24 11.93 1.38 7.80
C LYS A 24 11.19 2.65 7.37
N LYS A 25 11.79 3.48 6.51
CA LYS A 25 11.12 4.66 5.91
C LYS A 25 10.21 4.30 4.76
N TYR A 26 10.31 3.07 4.26
CA TYR A 26 9.54 2.57 3.12
C TYR A 26 8.71 1.32 3.49
N PRO A 27 7.76 1.44 4.45
CA PRO A 27 6.92 0.33 4.90
C PRO A 27 5.98 -0.22 3.83
N PHE A 28 5.46 0.59 2.91
CA PHE A 28 4.59 0.12 1.82
C PHE A 28 5.42 -0.65 0.79
N THR A 29 6.57 -0.10 0.38
CA THR A 29 7.52 -0.78 -0.50
C THR A 29 7.97 -2.11 0.10
N LYS A 30 8.27 -2.14 1.40
CA LYS A 30 8.58 -3.38 2.13
C LYS A 30 7.42 -4.37 2.08
N LEU A 31 6.18 -3.91 2.32
CA LEU A 31 4.98 -4.75 2.27
C LEU A 31 4.75 -5.35 0.88
N ILE A 32 4.94 -4.58 -0.19
CA ILE A 32 4.85 -5.05 -1.59
C ILE A 32 5.80 -6.22 -1.85
N ILE A 33 7.05 -6.11 -1.39
CA ILE A 33 8.07 -7.14 -1.58
C ILE A 33 7.75 -8.38 -0.73
N GLU A 34 7.44 -8.20 0.57
CA GLU A 34 7.16 -9.30 1.50
C GLU A 34 5.92 -10.11 1.10
N LYS A 35 4.89 -9.44 0.57
CA LYS A 35 3.66 -10.10 0.11
C LYS A 35 3.76 -10.63 -1.32
N ASN A 36 4.92 -10.52 -1.97
CA ASN A 36 5.15 -10.96 -3.35
C ASN A 36 4.08 -10.38 -4.31
N VAL A 37 3.81 -9.08 -4.15
CA VAL A 37 2.92 -8.35 -5.05
C VAL A 37 3.61 -8.20 -6.40
N THR A 38 2.96 -8.66 -7.45
CA THR A 38 3.46 -8.55 -8.82
C THR A 38 3.38 -7.10 -9.31
N GLU A 39 4.16 -6.77 -10.33
CA GLU A 39 4.10 -5.44 -10.95
C GLU A 39 2.68 -5.04 -11.35
N LYS A 40 1.91 -5.97 -11.94
CA LYS A 40 0.51 -5.71 -12.32
C LYS A 40 -0.37 -5.38 -11.11
N GLU A 41 -0.25 -6.15 -10.02
CA GLU A 41 -1.02 -5.91 -8.79
C GLU A 41 -0.61 -4.60 -8.11
N TYR A 42 0.68 -4.25 -8.14
CA TYR A 42 1.20 -2.98 -7.65
C TYR A 42 0.63 -1.81 -8.45
N GLN A 43 0.70 -1.85 -9.78
CA GLN A 43 0.14 -0.81 -10.64
C GLN A 43 -1.38 -0.66 -10.45
N HIS A 44 -2.12 -1.76 -10.32
CA HIS A 44 -3.54 -1.71 -9.99
C HIS A 44 -3.81 -1.00 -8.66
N THR A 45 -2.99 -1.26 -7.64
CA THR A 45 -3.10 -0.60 -6.33
C THR A 45 -2.85 0.91 -6.43
N LEU A 46 -1.84 1.33 -7.20
CA LEU A 46 -1.59 2.75 -7.45
C LEU A 46 -2.71 3.44 -8.25
N CYS A 47 -3.26 2.75 -9.25
CA CYS A 47 -4.42 3.25 -10.00
C CYS A 47 -5.64 3.43 -9.10
N LEU A 48 -5.92 2.46 -8.23
CA LEU A 48 -7.00 2.55 -7.23
C LEU A 48 -6.80 3.76 -6.32
N LEU A 49 -5.58 3.96 -5.79
CA LEU A 49 -5.28 5.11 -4.92
C LEU A 49 -5.49 6.44 -5.64
N LYS A 50 -5.05 6.55 -6.89
CA LYS A 50 -5.25 7.75 -7.70
C LYS A 50 -6.74 8.05 -7.93
N GLU A 51 -7.54 7.03 -8.23
CA GLU A 51 -8.99 7.15 -8.42
C GLU A 51 -9.69 7.58 -7.12
N LEU A 52 -9.33 6.97 -6.00
CA LEU A 52 -9.88 7.33 -4.68
C LEU A 52 -9.50 8.75 -4.28
N ASN A 53 -8.27 9.17 -4.51
CA ASN A 53 -7.83 10.53 -4.19
C ASN A 53 -8.57 11.57 -5.03
N HIS A 54 -8.77 11.30 -6.32
CA HIS A 54 -9.53 12.21 -7.17
C HIS A 54 -10.97 12.38 -6.68
N ARG A 55 -11.65 11.28 -6.32
CA ARG A 55 -12.99 11.34 -5.72
C ARG A 55 -13.00 12.06 -4.38
N TYR A 56 -11.99 11.83 -3.55
CA TYR A 56 -11.85 12.51 -2.27
C TYR A 56 -11.72 14.04 -2.44
N GLU A 57 -10.90 14.48 -3.40
CA GLU A 57 -10.76 15.91 -3.73
C GLU A 57 -12.10 16.50 -4.22
N GLU A 58 -12.82 15.80 -5.10
CA GLU A 58 -14.16 16.21 -5.55
C GLU A 58 -15.18 16.29 -4.40
N ASP A 59 -15.18 15.30 -3.51
CA ASP A 59 -16.03 15.26 -2.33
C ASP A 59 -15.74 16.48 -1.42
N MET A 60 -14.45 16.78 -1.19
CA MET A 60 -13.99 17.91 -0.38
C MET A 60 -14.39 19.25 -0.99
N GLU A 61 -14.29 19.41 -2.31
CA GLU A 61 -14.74 20.61 -3.03
C GLU A 61 -16.27 20.79 -2.95
N SER A 62 -17.02 19.68 -2.95
CA SER A 62 -18.48 19.70 -2.83
C SER A 62 -19.00 19.90 -1.39
N GLY A 63 -18.12 19.80 -0.40
CA GLY A 63 -18.47 19.86 1.03
C GLY A 63 -19.08 18.58 1.59
N LEU A 64 -18.85 17.43 0.95
CA LEU A 64 -19.28 16.13 1.46
C LEU A 64 -18.41 15.73 2.66
N ILE A 65 -19.04 15.23 3.72
CA ILE A 65 -18.38 14.87 5.00
C ILE A 65 -18.25 13.36 5.16
N ASP A 66 -19.10 12.57 4.50
CA ASP A 66 -19.09 11.11 4.62
C ASP A 66 -18.33 10.46 3.46
N HIS A 67 -17.14 9.95 3.77
CA HIS A 67 -16.29 9.23 2.83
C HIS A 67 -16.16 7.74 3.16
N SER A 68 -17.10 7.17 3.93
CA SER A 68 -17.10 5.74 4.26
C SER A 68 -17.15 4.84 3.02
N SER A 69 -17.76 5.33 1.93
CA SER A 69 -17.80 4.69 0.61
C SER A 69 -16.40 4.52 0.00
N LEU A 70 -15.46 5.44 0.26
CA LEU A 70 -14.08 5.36 -0.22
C LEU A 70 -13.33 4.22 0.47
N LEU A 71 -13.53 4.03 1.79
CA LEU A 71 -12.93 2.91 2.52
C LEU A 71 -13.49 1.57 2.02
N LEU A 72 -14.80 1.48 1.82
CA LEU A 72 -15.43 0.29 1.27
C LEU A 72 -14.87 -0.04 -0.12
N HIS A 73 -14.71 0.97 -0.98
CA HIS A 73 -14.13 0.80 -2.31
C HIS A 73 -12.66 0.37 -2.25
N PHE A 74 -11.86 0.99 -1.37
CA PHE A 74 -10.48 0.60 -1.12
C PHE A 74 -10.40 -0.87 -0.68
N ALA A 75 -11.15 -1.27 0.34
CA ALA A 75 -11.17 -2.63 0.87
C ALA A 75 -11.64 -3.67 -0.17
N GLY A 76 -12.60 -3.30 -1.02
CA GLY A 76 -13.14 -4.19 -2.05
C GLY A 76 -12.21 -4.39 -3.26
N MET A 77 -11.36 -3.41 -3.57
CA MET A 77 -10.53 -3.41 -4.78
C MET A 77 -9.03 -3.59 -4.52
N LEU A 78 -8.59 -3.46 -3.26
CA LEU A 78 -7.20 -3.68 -2.88
C LEU A 78 -6.77 -5.12 -3.23
N CYS A 79 -5.51 -5.28 -3.61
CA CYS A 79 -4.92 -6.60 -3.83
C CYS A 79 -5.13 -7.50 -2.59
N TYR A 80 -5.69 -8.71 -2.79
CA TYR A 80 -6.00 -9.65 -1.71
C TYR A 80 -4.78 -10.08 -0.87
N LYS A 81 -3.56 -9.88 -1.38
CA LYS A 81 -2.30 -10.14 -0.66
C LYS A 81 -1.97 -9.07 0.38
N LEU A 82 -2.60 -7.89 0.26
CA LEU A 82 -2.32 -6.71 1.05
C LEU A 82 -3.36 -6.55 2.17
N PRO A 83 -2.94 -6.61 3.44
CA PRO A 83 -3.83 -6.34 4.56
C PRO A 83 -4.23 -4.86 4.58
N ILE A 84 -5.54 -4.57 4.61
CA ILE A 84 -6.12 -3.22 4.45
C ILE A 84 -5.49 -2.21 5.42
N ASN A 85 -5.55 -2.48 6.73
CA ASN A 85 -5.08 -1.54 7.76
C ASN A 85 -3.57 -1.31 7.69
N GLU A 86 -2.79 -2.39 7.56
CA GLU A 86 -1.34 -2.29 7.41
C GLU A 86 -0.97 -1.50 6.14
N THR A 87 -1.70 -1.70 5.04
CA THR A 87 -1.46 -0.99 3.78
C THR A 87 -1.76 0.50 3.91
N LEU A 88 -2.88 0.87 4.53
CA LEU A 88 -3.21 2.29 4.74
C LEU A 88 -2.16 3.00 5.61
N CYS A 89 -1.77 2.37 6.73
CA CYS A 89 -0.73 2.92 7.59
C CYS A 89 0.61 3.06 6.85
N ALA A 90 0.99 2.03 6.07
CA ALA A 90 2.22 2.03 5.32
C ALA A 90 2.24 3.09 4.20
N LEU A 91 1.13 3.25 3.48
CA LEU A 91 0.96 4.30 2.47
C LEU A 91 1.06 5.71 3.07
N HIS A 92 0.38 5.93 4.20
CA HIS A 92 0.43 7.20 4.92
C HIS A 92 1.86 7.53 5.37
N GLN A 93 2.57 6.56 5.94
CA GLN A 93 3.96 6.71 6.38
C GLN A 93 4.93 7.02 5.23
N GLU A 94 4.69 6.50 4.03
CA GLU A 94 5.48 6.83 2.83
C GLU A 94 5.04 8.13 2.13
N GLY A 95 3.98 8.79 2.60
CA GLY A 95 3.52 10.08 2.06
C GLY A 95 2.58 9.99 0.86
N PHE A 96 1.99 8.81 0.59
CA PHE A 96 0.99 8.67 -0.47
C PHE A 96 -0.34 9.28 -0.03
N TYR A 97 -0.82 10.30 -0.76
CA TYR A 97 -2.16 10.89 -0.59
C TYR A 97 -2.53 11.08 0.90
N LEU A 98 -1.74 11.90 1.61
CA LEU A 98 -1.77 11.99 3.08
C LEU A 98 -3.18 12.24 3.64
N GLU A 99 -3.93 13.18 3.06
CA GLU A 99 -5.29 13.52 3.52
C GLU A 99 -6.27 12.36 3.32
N LEU A 100 -6.25 11.73 2.13
CA LEU A 100 -7.04 10.53 1.85
C LEU A 100 -6.71 9.41 2.83
N THR A 101 -5.43 9.08 2.99
CA THR A 101 -5.00 7.96 3.83
C THR A 101 -5.33 8.20 5.30
N GLU A 102 -5.16 9.43 5.79
CA GLU A 102 -5.57 9.82 7.15
C GLU A 102 -7.08 9.65 7.36
N GLN A 103 -7.89 10.08 6.39
CA GLN A 103 -9.35 9.89 6.43
C GLN A 103 -9.71 8.40 6.45
N LEU A 104 -9.16 7.59 5.54
CA LEU A 104 -9.44 6.16 5.47
C LEU A 104 -9.04 5.41 6.75
N ILE A 105 -7.91 5.78 7.39
CA ILE A 105 -7.50 5.24 8.68
C ILE A 105 -8.50 5.59 9.77
N SER A 106 -9.06 6.80 9.76
CA SER A 106 -10.06 7.21 10.77
C SER A 106 -11.34 6.33 10.73
N TYR A 107 -11.72 5.84 9.55
CA TYR A 107 -12.85 4.95 9.36
C TYR A 107 -12.53 3.48 9.69
N SER A 108 -11.28 3.04 9.57
CA SER A 108 -10.91 1.64 9.84
C SER A 108 -10.85 1.29 11.34
N HIS A 109 -10.81 2.31 12.20
CA HIS A 109 -10.81 2.19 13.66
C HIS A 109 -12.19 2.43 14.32
N ARG A 110 -13.24 2.65 13.53
CA ARG A 110 -14.64 2.75 14.01
C ARG A 110 -15.35 1.42 13.94
#